data_AF-A0A1A7YUD0-F1
#
_entry.id   AF-A0A1A7YUD0-F1
#
_cell.length_a   1.000
_cell.length_b   1.000
_cell.length_c   1.000
_cell.angle_alpha   90.00
_cell.angle_beta   90.00
_cell.angle_gamma   90.00
#
_symmetry.space_group_name_H-M   'P 1'
#
loop_
_entity.id
_entity.type
_entity.pdbx_description
1 polymer ?
#
loop_
_entity_poly.entity_id
_entity_poly.type
_entity_poly.pdbx_seq_one_letter_code
_entity_poly.pdbx_strand_id
1 'polypeptide(L)'
;TVFWCFKASSLQDVVLVERTRLSEQYFPAVQKFVVLDLGLALVPVSGQTEASQLIIQMVHGQTRENPFRPRSSCRLFDPLVLALVQQVPGVGRVKAVTLLQNFSSIKQLCSAAPAELERIVGRASALKIHSFF
;
A
#
# COMPACT_ATOMS: atom_id res chain seq x y z
N THR A 1 -34.89 13.90 -0.94
CA THR A 1 -33.52 13.36 -0.82
C THR A 1 -32.77 13.68 -2.09
N VAL A 2 -31.84 14.64 -2.05
CA VAL A 2 -31.12 15.07 -3.25
C VAL A 2 -29.85 14.22 -3.37
N PHE A 3 -29.80 13.36 -4.38
CA PHE A 3 -28.61 12.59 -4.73
C PHE A 3 -27.78 13.41 -5.73
N TRP A 4 -26.52 13.69 -5.39
CA TRP A 4 -25.56 14.29 -6.31
C TRP A 4 -24.52 13.23 -6.70
N CYS A 5 -24.30 13.05 -8.00
CA CYS A 5 -23.27 12.16 -8.56
C CYS A 5 -22.25 13.02 -9.34
N PHE A 6 -20.98 12.95 -8.95
CA PHE A 6 -19.87 13.65 -9.61
C PHE A 6 -19.03 12.66 -10.42
N LYS A 7 -18.71 13.02 -11.68
CA LYS A 7 -17.94 12.17 -12.60
C LYS A 7 -16.52 12.72 -12.79
N ALA A 8 -15.52 11.95 -12.39
CA ALA A 8 -14.10 12.17 -12.70
C ALA A 8 -13.51 10.96 -13.44
N SER A 9 -12.43 11.17 -14.20
CA SER A 9 -11.90 10.33 -15.30
C SER A 9 -11.54 8.87 -14.99
N SER A 10 -11.64 8.45 -13.73
CA SER A 10 -11.75 7.06 -13.29
C SER A 10 -12.93 7.05 -12.30
N LEU A 11 -14.08 6.54 -12.72
CA LEU A 11 -15.37 6.63 -12.01
C LEU A 11 -15.25 6.15 -10.56
N GLN A 12 -15.06 7.09 -9.64
CA GLN A 12 -15.25 6.88 -8.20
C GLN A 12 -16.55 7.61 -7.85
N ASP A 13 -17.65 6.88 -7.95
CA ASP A 13 -18.97 7.41 -7.63
C ASP A 13 -19.10 7.43 -6.10
N VAL A 14 -19.18 8.65 -5.54
CA VAL A 14 -19.35 8.90 -4.11
C VAL A 14 -20.75 9.45 -3.89
N VAL A 15 -21.51 8.79 -3.02
CA VAL A 15 -22.86 9.19 -2.63
C VAL A 15 -22.78 10.01 -1.35
N LEU A 16 -23.25 11.25 -1.37
CA LEU A 16 -23.43 12.07 -0.16
C LEU A 16 -24.86 11.96 0.35
N VAL A 17 -25.04 11.68 1.64
CA VAL A 17 -26.36 11.60 2.27
C VAL A 17 -26.44 12.52 3.48
N GLU A 18 -27.49 13.34 3.52
CA GLU A 18 -27.76 14.22 4.65
C GLU A 18 -28.32 13.42 5.83
N ARG A 19 -27.56 13.38 6.92
CA ARG A 19 -27.91 12.72 8.18
C ARG A 19 -28.33 13.77 9.21
N THR A 20 -29.64 13.94 9.33
CA THR A 20 -30.28 14.75 10.37
C THR A 20 -30.94 13.83 11.40
N ARG A 21 -31.39 14.39 12.53
CA ARG A 21 -32.12 13.64 13.58
C ARG A 21 -33.37 12.92 13.05
N LEU A 22 -33.93 13.38 11.92
CA LEU A 22 -35.12 12.79 11.29
C LEU A 22 -34.79 11.70 10.27
N SER A 23 -33.65 11.80 9.58
CA SER A 23 -33.21 10.83 8.56
C SER A 23 -32.32 9.71 9.11
N GLU A 24 -31.88 9.83 10.37
CA GLU A 24 -31.02 8.86 11.04
C GLU A 24 -31.59 7.44 11.07
N GLN A 25 -32.90 7.29 11.27
CA GLN A 25 -33.57 5.99 11.32
C GLN A 25 -33.50 5.21 9.98
N TYR A 26 -33.39 5.91 8.85
CA TYR A 26 -33.32 5.28 7.52
C TYR A 26 -31.88 5.07 7.04
N PHE A 27 -30.91 5.69 7.70
CA PHE A 27 -29.51 5.66 7.30
C PHE A 27 -28.92 4.24 7.23
N PRO A 28 -29.18 3.31 8.18
CA PRO A 28 -28.63 1.96 8.10
C PRO A 28 -29.08 1.19 6.86
N ALA A 29 -30.34 1.36 6.44
CA ALA A 29 -30.88 0.71 5.24
C ALA A 29 -30.23 1.26 3.97
N VAL A 30 -30.07 2.59 3.89
CA VAL A 30 -29.38 3.26 2.78
C VAL A 30 -27.90 2.88 2.73
N GLN A 31 -27.23 2.82 3.89
CA GLN A 31 -25.84 2.38 3.96
C GLN A 31 -25.66 0.95 3.48
N LYS A 32 -26.53 0.03 3.91
CA LYS A 32 -26.50 -1.35 3.42
C LYS A 32 -26.64 -1.40 1.90
N PHE A 33 -27.64 -0.72 1.36
CA PHE A 33 -27.87 -0.72 -0.08
C PHE A 33 -26.72 -0.09 -0.87
N VAL A 34 -26.26 1.10 -0.47
CA VAL A 34 -25.24 1.84 -1.23
C VAL A 34 -23.85 1.23 -1.09
N VAL A 35 -23.46 0.83 0.12
CA VAL A 35 -22.08 0.35 0.38
C VAL A 35 -21.95 -1.14 0.09
N LEU A 36 -22.93 -1.96 0.48
CA LEU A 36 -22.82 -3.42 0.36
C LEU A 36 -23.41 -3.93 -0.96
N ASP A 37 -24.58 -3.43 -1.37
CA ASP A 37 -25.24 -3.96 -2.57
C ASP A 37 -24.71 -3.28 -3.86
N LEU A 38 -24.49 -1.95 -3.83
CA LEU A 38 -23.97 -1.20 -4.97
C LEU A 38 -22.43 -1.07 -4.98
N GLY A 39 -21.76 -1.32 -3.86
CA GLY A 39 -20.30 -1.19 -3.76
C GLY A 39 -19.78 0.25 -3.87
N LEU A 40 -20.65 1.24 -3.65
CA LEU A 40 -20.32 2.65 -3.75
C LEU A 40 -19.87 3.22 -2.40
N ALA A 41 -19.08 4.29 -2.45
CA ALA A 41 -18.70 5.01 -1.24
C ALA A 41 -19.84 5.91 -0.77
N LEU A 42 -20.27 5.75 0.48
CA LEU A 42 -21.29 6.59 1.11
C LEU A 42 -20.65 7.52 2.15
N VAL A 43 -20.91 8.82 2.06
CA VAL A 43 -20.43 9.83 3.01
C VAL A 43 -21.63 10.54 3.66
N PRO A 44 -21.87 10.36 4.96
CA PRO A 44 -22.88 11.12 5.67
C PRO A 44 -22.42 12.56 5.90
N VAL A 45 -23.32 13.53 5.71
CA VAL A 45 -23.11 14.94 6.00
C VAL A 45 -24.22 15.47 6.89
N SER A 46 -23.92 16.36 7.82
CA SER A 46 -24.89 16.96 8.73
C SER A 46 -25.70 18.10 8.09
N GLY A 47 -25.24 18.61 6.95
CA GLY A 47 -25.90 19.65 6.17
C GLY A 47 -25.11 20.09 4.94
N GLN A 48 -25.64 21.06 4.21
CA GLN A 48 -25.08 21.52 2.94
C GLN A 48 -23.70 22.20 3.07
N THR A 49 -23.44 22.87 4.19
CA THR A 49 -22.14 23.53 4.43
C THR A 49 -21.01 22.53 4.60
N GLU A 50 -21.27 21.40 5.27
CA GLU A 50 -20.30 20.31 5.38
C GLU A 50 -20.10 19.62 4.03
N ALA A 51 -21.18 19.41 3.28
CA ALA A 51 -21.12 18.86 1.94
C ALA A 51 -20.24 19.71 1.00
N SER A 52 -20.38 21.04 1.04
CA SER A 52 -19.58 21.93 0.19
C SER A 52 -18.10 21.89 0.57
N GLN A 53 -17.77 21.90 1.86
CA GLN A 53 -16.40 21.75 2.34
C GLN A 53 -15.78 20.42 1.92
N LEU A 54 -16.55 19.32 2.01
CA LEU A 54 -16.09 17.99 1.62
C LEU A 54 -15.81 17.90 0.11
N ILE A 55 -16.68 18.49 -0.72
CA ILE A 55 -16.45 18.59 -2.18
C ILE A 55 -15.18 19.38 -2.48
N ILE A 56 -14.96 20.52 -1.80
CA ILE A 56 -13.74 21.31 -1.95
C ILE A 56 -12.51 20.46 -1.61
N GLN A 57 -12.53 19.72 -0.50
CA GLN A 57 -11.41 18.86 -0.10
C GLN A 57 -11.18 17.71 -1.07
N MET A 58 -12.23 17.11 -1.65
CA MET A 58 -12.09 16.07 -2.67
C MET A 58 -11.41 16.58 -3.94
N VAL A 59 -11.81 17.78 -4.42
CA VAL A 59 -11.19 18.40 -5.59
C VAL A 59 -9.74 18.77 -5.32
N HIS A 60 -9.43 19.35 -4.14
CA HIS A 60 -8.05 19.69 -3.77
C HIS A 60 -7.18 18.46 -3.49
N GLY A 61 -7.77 17.40 -2.93
CA GLY A 61 -7.09 16.16 -2.58
C GLY A 61 -6.66 15.33 -3.79
N GLN A 62 -7.31 15.50 -4.95
CA GLN A 62 -6.97 14.78 -6.18
C GLN A 62 -5.56 15.10 -6.70
N THR A 63 -5.03 16.29 -6.35
CA THR A 63 -3.67 16.74 -6.71
C THR A 63 -2.61 16.24 -5.72
N ARG A 64 -2.99 15.80 -4.52
CA ARG A 64 -2.05 15.38 -3.47
C ARG A 64 -1.78 13.88 -3.54
N GLU A 65 -0.51 13.48 -3.35
CA GLU A 65 -0.18 12.07 -3.18
C GLU A 65 -0.89 11.53 -1.92
N ASN A 66 -1.59 10.40 -2.06
CA ASN A 66 -2.28 9.77 -0.94
C ASN A 66 -1.25 9.05 -0.04
N PRO A 67 -1.09 9.43 1.24
CA PRO A 67 -0.14 8.79 2.15
C PRO A 67 -0.47 7.32 2.46
N PHE A 68 -1.73 6.91 2.27
CA PHE A 68 -2.17 5.51 2.41
C PHE A 68 -2.07 4.72 1.12
N ARG A 69 -1.72 5.34 -0.03
CA ARG A 69 -1.33 4.58 -1.21
C ARG A 69 0.13 4.16 -1.00
N PRO A 70 0.41 2.86 -0.78
CA PRO A 70 1.79 2.42 -0.72
C PRO A 70 2.44 2.77 -2.05
N ARG A 71 3.59 3.42 -2.00
CA ARG A 71 4.37 3.71 -3.20
C ARG A 71 4.70 2.36 -3.84
N SER A 72 4.22 2.13 -5.05
CA SER A 72 4.40 0.88 -5.80
C SER A 72 5.86 0.57 -6.16
N SER A 73 6.82 1.39 -5.73
CA SER A 73 8.22 1.16 -5.98
C SER A 73 8.80 0.21 -4.91
N CYS A 74 8.61 -1.10 -5.08
CA CYS A 74 9.54 -2.08 -4.53
C CYS A 74 10.90 -1.85 -5.19
N ARG A 75 11.73 -0.98 -4.60
CA ARG A 75 13.12 -0.81 -5.04
C ARG A 75 13.94 -1.94 -4.43
N LEU A 76 14.96 -2.43 -5.13
CA LEU A 76 15.83 -3.52 -4.63
C LEU A 76 16.55 -3.18 -3.30
N PHE A 77 16.63 -1.91 -2.95
CA PHE A 77 17.15 -1.40 -1.67
C PHE A 77 16.05 -1.01 -0.68
N ASP A 78 14.84 -1.54 -0.85
CA ASP A 78 13.79 -1.38 0.15
C ASP A 78 14.29 -1.92 1.50
N PRO A 79 14.13 -1.17 2.60
CA PRO A 79 14.36 -1.65 3.96
C PRO A 79 13.81 -3.05 4.22
N LEU A 80 12.69 -3.42 3.61
CA LEU A 80 12.10 -4.76 3.71
C LEU A 80 12.99 -5.85 3.08
N VAL A 81 13.52 -5.61 1.87
CA VAL A 81 14.42 -6.53 1.19
C VAL A 81 15.72 -6.70 1.98
N LEU A 82 16.25 -5.60 2.53
CA LEU A 82 17.43 -5.63 3.40
C LEU A 82 17.16 -6.40 4.70
N ALA A 83 15.99 -6.25 5.30
CA ALA A 83 15.60 -6.98 6.51
C ALA A 83 15.48 -8.48 6.24
N LEU A 84 14.94 -8.88 5.07
CA LEU A 84 14.85 -10.28 4.66
C LEU A 84 16.24 -10.91 4.49
N VAL A 85 17.16 -10.23 3.81
CA VAL A 85 18.53 -10.73 3.61
C VAL A 85 19.30 -10.81 4.94
N GLN A 86 18.98 -9.95 5.92
CA GLN A 86 19.55 -10.01 7.27
C GLN A 86 19.03 -11.18 8.11
N GLN A 87 17.91 -11.82 7.74
CA GLN A 87 17.46 -13.05 8.42
C GLN A 87 18.34 -14.25 8.10
N VAL A 88 19.17 -14.17 7.05
CA VAL A 88 20.06 -15.26 6.67
C VAL A 88 21.20 -15.39 7.68
N PRO A 89 21.45 -16.58 8.25
CA PRO A 89 22.45 -16.77 9.28
C PRO A 89 23.86 -16.43 8.77
N GLY A 90 24.51 -15.47 9.43
CA GLY A 90 25.85 -15.00 9.07
C GLY A 90 25.88 -13.81 8.10
N VAL A 91 24.72 -13.29 7.70
CA VAL A 91 24.59 -12.08 6.86
C VAL A 91 24.18 -10.89 7.72
N GLY A 92 25.15 -10.08 8.12
CA GLY A 92 24.88 -8.79 8.77
C GLY A 92 24.51 -7.69 7.78
N ARG A 93 24.11 -6.51 8.28
CA ARG A 93 23.68 -5.36 7.46
C ARG A 93 24.66 -4.97 6.36
N VAL A 94 25.97 -4.93 6.66
CA VAL A 94 27.01 -4.57 5.67
C VAL A 94 27.08 -5.61 4.55
N LYS A 95 27.11 -6.91 4.91
CA LYS A 95 27.14 -8.01 3.94
C LYS A 95 25.86 -8.07 3.11
N ALA A 96 24.70 -7.80 3.71
CA ALA A 96 23.42 -7.75 3.02
C ALA A 96 23.41 -6.70 1.89
N VAL A 97 23.94 -5.50 2.16
CA VAL A 97 24.05 -4.44 1.16
C VAL A 97 25.00 -4.85 0.03
N THR A 98 26.17 -5.39 0.35
CA THR A 98 27.13 -5.84 -0.66
C THR A 98 26.59 -7.00 -1.50
N LEU A 99 25.82 -7.91 -0.91
CA LEU A 99 25.16 -9.00 -1.64
C LEU A 99 24.10 -8.46 -2.60
N LEU A 100 23.25 -7.52 -2.17
CA LEU A 100 22.23 -6.91 -3.03
C LEU A 100 22.81 -6.00 -4.13
N GLN A 101 24.03 -5.50 -3.96
CA GLN A 101 24.76 -4.78 -5.02
C GLN A 101 25.29 -5.72 -6.12
N ASN A 102 25.69 -6.94 -5.76
CA ASN A 102 26.21 -7.92 -6.71
C ASN A 102 25.09 -8.78 -7.33
N PHE A 103 24.04 -9.09 -6.56
CA PHE A 103 22.87 -9.84 -7.00
C PHE A 103 21.66 -8.92 -7.08
N SER A 104 21.27 -8.58 -8.31
CA SER A 104 20.15 -7.68 -8.61
C SER A 104 18.76 -8.25 -8.27
N SER A 105 18.68 -9.44 -7.68
CA SER A 105 17.43 -10.09 -7.26
C SER A 105 17.68 -11.08 -6.12
N ILE A 106 16.73 -11.20 -5.19
CA ILE A 106 16.75 -12.26 -4.16
C ILE A 106 16.81 -13.65 -4.82
N LYS A 107 16.12 -13.84 -5.95
CA LYS A 107 16.15 -15.12 -6.68
C LYS A 107 17.57 -15.49 -7.13
N GLN A 108 18.33 -14.50 -7.61
CA GLN A 108 19.72 -14.70 -8.01
C GLN A 108 20.61 -15.04 -6.81
N LEU A 109 20.34 -14.46 -5.63
CA LEU A 109 21.04 -14.80 -4.39
C LEU A 109 20.78 -16.25 -3.97
N CYS A 110 19.53 -16.73 -4.07
CA CYS A 110 19.18 -18.11 -3.74
C CYS A 110 19.83 -19.13 -4.70
N SER A 111 19.98 -18.78 -5.97
CA SER A 111 20.56 -19.67 -6.99
C SER A 111 22.07 -19.47 -7.23
N ALA A 112 22.73 -18.65 -6.41
CA ALA A 112 24.15 -18.30 -6.61
C ALA A 112 25.07 -19.47 -6.26
N ALA A 113 26.16 -19.64 -7.02
CA ALA A 113 27.15 -20.65 -6.73
C ALA A 113 27.94 -20.29 -5.45
N PRO A 114 28.39 -21.28 -4.65
CA PRO A 114 29.15 -21.01 -3.43
C PRO A 114 30.45 -20.23 -3.70
N ALA A 115 31.08 -20.41 -4.87
CA ALA A 115 32.27 -19.68 -5.30
C ALA A 115 32.01 -18.16 -5.51
N GLU A 116 30.81 -17.77 -5.91
CA GLU A 116 30.44 -16.37 -6.11
C GLU A 116 30.13 -15.68 -4.77
N LEU A 117 29.44 -16.40 -3.87
CA LEU A 117 29.18 -15.96 -2.50
C LEU A 117 30.47 -15.83 -1.68
N GLU A 118 31.44 -16.73 -1.90
CA GLU A 118 32.74 -16.74 -1.23
C GLU A 118 33.50 -15.41 -1.38
N ARG A 119 33.44 -14.79 -2.56
CA ARG A 119 34.11 -13.51 -2.84
C ARG A 119 33.59 -12.36 -1.98
N ILE A 120 32.37 -12.47 -1.44
CA ILE A 120 31.69 -11.38 -0.73
C ILE A 120 31.61 -11.65 0.78
N VAL A 121 31.25 -12.88 1.18
CA VAL A 121 30.97 -13.21 2.59
C VAL A 121 32.01 -14.13 3.25
N GLY A 122 32.93 -14.70 2.46
CA GLY A 122 33.92 -15.69 2.86
C GLY A 122 33.38 -17.13 2.92
N ARG A 123 34.27 -18.11 2.80
CA ARG A 123 33.96 -19.56 2.70
C ARG A 123 32.99 -20.10 3.75
N ALA A 124 33.23 -19.80 5.02
CA ALA A 124 32.38 -20.26 6.11
C ALA A 124 30.97 -19.67 6.07
N SER A 125 30.80 -18.43 5.58
CA SER A 125 29.48 -17.80 5.47
C SER A 125 28.77 -18.23 4.19
N ALA A 126 29.50 -18.38 3.08
CA ALA A 126 28.95 -18.80 1.79
C ALA A 126 28.31 -20.19 1.87
N LEU A 127 28.98 -21.15 2.54
CA LEU A 127 28.42 -22.48 2.78
C LEU A 127 27.15 -22.44 3.63
N LYS A 128 27.11 -21.59 4.67
CA LYS A 128 25.93 -21.43 5.54
C LYS A 128 24.74 -20.85 4.78
N ILE A 129 24.98 -19.87 3.92
CA ILE A 129 23.95 -19.27 3.07
C ILE A 129 23.41 -20.30 2.07
N HIS A 130 24.29 -21.05 1.40
CA HIS A 130 23.87 -22.10 0.47
C HIS A 130 23.16 -23.28 1.17
N SER A 131 23.50 -23.59 2.43
CA SER A 131 22.77 -24.61 3.19
C SER A 131 21.43 -24.13 3.75
N PHE A 132 21.22 -22.81 3.81
CA PHE A 132 20.00 -22.20 4.35
C PHE A 132 18.89 -22.07 3.30
N PHE A 133 19.26 -21.85 2.04
CA PHE A 133 18.35 -21.85 0.90
C PHE A 133 18.13 -23.27 0.37
#